data_AF-A0A959ETH7-F1
#
_entry.id   AF-A0A959ETH7-F1
#
_cell.length_a   1.000
_cell.length_b   1.000
_cell.length_c   1.000
_cell.angle_alpha   90.00
_cell.angle_beta   90.00
_cell.angle_gamma   90.00
#
_symmetry.space_group_name_H-M   'P 1'
#
loop_
_entity.id
_entity.type
_entity.pdbx_description
1 polymer ?
#
loop_
_entity_poly.entity_id
_entity_poly.type
_entity_poly.pdbx_seq_one_letter_code
_entity_poly.pdbx_strand_id
1 'polypeptide(L)' 'EQRAYHLDLYRLTRLEEALDIGIEDYLDDAAYCFVEWPDLIEALAPPEVVRIKLSITGNSSRKILFL' A
#
# COMPACT_ATOMS: atom_id res chain seq x y z
N GLU A 1 -4.96 3.63 -21.69
CA GLU A 1 -4.28 4.54 -20.74
C GLU A 1 -3.92 3.75 -19.50
N GLN A 2 -2.78 4.01 -18.88
CA GLN A 2 -2.33 3.28 -17.69
C GLN A 2 -2.91 3.95 -16.44
N ARG A 3 -3.67 3.20 -15.65
CA ARG A 3 -4.33 3.69 -14.43
C ARG A 3 -3.45 3.42 -13.21
N ALA A 4 -3.55 4.28 -12.22
CA ALA A 4 -2.88 4.11 -10.94
C ALA A 4 -3.79 4.52 -9.77
N TYR A 5 -3.70 3.79 -8.68
CA TYR A 5 -4.36 4.06 -7.41
C TYR A 5 -3.33 4.38 -6.34
N HIS A 6 -3.65 5.35 -5.49
CA HIS A 6 -2.88 5.68 -4.30
C HIS A 6 -3.79 5.51 -3.08
N LEU A 7 -3.41 4.59 -2.21
CA LEU A 7 -4.15 4.25 -0.99
C LEU A 7 -3.29 4.61 0.21
N ASP A 8 -3.79 5.51 1.06
CA ASP A 8 -3.17 5.82 2.36
C ASP A 8 -4.06 5.29 3.47
N LEU A 9 -3.61 4.23 4.12
CA LEU A 9 -4.38 3.51 5.12
C LEU A 9 -4.09 3.97 6.55
N TYR A 10 -3.34 5.06 6.75
CA TYR A 10 -2.95 5.56 8.08
C TYR A 10 -4.14 5.76 9.05
N ARG A 11 -5.32 6.10 8.53
CA ARG A 11 -6.53 6.36 9.33
C ARG A 11 -7.38 5.14 9.62
N LEU A 12 -7.17 4.04 8.89
CA LEU A 12 -7.91 2.82 9.11
C LEU A 12 -7.31 2.07 10.29
N THR A 13 -8.18 1.52 11.13
CA THR A 13 -7.77 0.85 12.37
C THR A 13 -8.10 -0.63 12.36
N ARG A 14 -9.01 -1.08 11.48
CA ARG A 14 -9.47 -2.46 11.39
C ARG A 14 -9.63 -2.87 9.94
N LEU A 15 -9.30 -4.13 9.64
CA LEU A 15 -9.38 -4.69 8.29
C LEU A 15 -10.79 -4.54 7.70
N GLU A 16 -11.81 -4.68 8.53
CA GLU A 16 -13.21 -4.53 8.14
C GLU A 16 -13.53 -3.14 7.56
N GLU A 17 -12.91 -2.07 8.10
CA GLU A 17 -13.11 -0.71 7.56
C GLU A 17 -12.55 -0.61 6.14
N ALA A 18 -11.47 -1.33 5.83
CA ALA A 18 -10.89 -1.39 4.49
C ALA A 18 -11.75 -2.22 3.53
N LEU A 19 -12.34 -3.32 4.01
CA LEU A 19 -13.26 -4.14 3.25
C LEU A 19 -14.57 -3.41 2.96
N ASP A 20 -15.12 -2.68 3.93
CA ASP A 20 -16.37 -1.90 3.80
C ASP A 20 -16.26 -0.80 2.73
N ILE A 21 -15.05 -0.27 2.49
CA ILE A 21 -14.79 0.71 1.41
C ILE A 21 -14.41 0.06 0.07
N GLY A 22 -14.43 -1.27 -0.01
CA GLY A 22 -14.14 -2.01 -1.25
C GLY A 22 -12.66 -2.02 -1.64
N ILE A 23 -11.73 -2.13 -0.67
CA ILE A 23 -10.29 -2.11 -0.99
C ILE A 23 -9.86 -3.21 -1.97
N GLU A 24 -10.54 -4.35 -1.95
CA GLU A 24 -10.27 -5.52 -2.79
C GLU A 24 -10.39 -5.18 -4.28
N ASP A 25 -11.36 -4.34 -4.65
CA ASP A 25 -11.56 -3.91 -6.05
C ASP A 25 -10.34 -3.17 -6.62
N TYR A 26 -9.58 -2.48 -5.77
CA TYR A 26 -8.36 -1.77 -6.18
C TYR A 26 -7.13 -2.68 -6.23
N LEU A 27 -7.08 -3.70 -5.38
CA LEU A 27 -5.98 -4.67 -5.33
C LEU A 27 -6.06 -5.67 -6.49
N ASP A 28 -7.28 -5.97 -6.96
CA ASP A 28 -7.56 -6.90 -8.05
C ASP A 28 -7.61 -6.25 -9.46
N ASP A 29 -7.50 -4.92 -9.58
CA ASP A 29 -7.42 -4.25 -10.89
C ASP A 29 -6.01 -4.42 -11.50
N ALA A 30 -5.91 -4.43 -12.84
CA ALA A 30 -4.66 -4.41 -13.58
C ALA A 30 -3.89 -3.06 -13.52
N ALA A 31 -4.42 -2.08 -12.77
CA ALA A 31 -3.79 -0.79 -12.52
C ALA A 31 -2.63 -0.90 -11.52
N TYR A 32 -1.70 0.07 -11.56
CA TYR A 32 -0.68 0.15 -10.51
C TYR A 32 -1.30 0.60 -9.19
N CYS A 33 -1.11 -0.15 -8.11
CA CYS A 33 -1.60 0.20 -6.79
C CYS A 33 -0.43 0.54 -5.84
N PHE A 34 -0.40 1.77 -5.33
CA PHE A 34 0.57 2.24 -4.36
C PHE A 34 -0.10 2.37 -2.99
N VAL A 35 0.35 1.57 -2.03
CA VAL A 35 -0.26 1.50 -0.69
C VAL A 35 0.72 2.01 0.37
N GLU A 36 0.31 3.04 1.10
CA GLU A 36 0.98 3.53 2.31
C GLU A 36 0.34 2.92 3.55
N TRP A 37 1.18 2.59 4.55
CA TRP A 37 0.78 1.89 5.78
C TRP A 37 0.02 0.58 5.51
N PRO A 38 0.60 -0.37 4.75
CA PRO A 38 -0.10 -1.55 4.26
C PRO A 38 -0.35 -2.62 5.33
N ASP A 39 0.15 -2.44 6.56
CA ASP A 39 0.13 -3.44 7.64
C ASP A 39 -1.27 -4.04 7.88
N LEU A 40 -2.32 -3.22 7.73
CA LEU A 40 -3.69 -3.64 7.94
C LEU A 40 -4.17 -4.66 6.90
N ILE A 41 -3.74 -4.51 5.64
CA ILE A 41 -4.22 -5.30 4.50
C ILE A 41 -3.19 -6.32 4.01
N GLU A 42 -2.14 -6.57 4.80
CA GLU A 42 -1.05 -7.45 4.41
C GLU A 42 -1.53 -8.87 4.05
N ALA A 43 -2.62 -9.32 4.68
CA ALA A 43 -3.26 -10.61 4.38
C ALA A 43 -4.08 -10.61 3.08
N LEU A 44 -4.48 -9.45 2.57
CA LEU A 44 -5.21 -9.28 1.30
C LEU A 44 -4.26 -9.02 0.11
N ALA A 45 -3.00 -8.67 0.39
CA ALA A 45 -2.04 -8.34 -0.66
C ALA A 45 -1.78 -9.55 -1.58
N PRO A 46 -1.69 -9.34 -2.91
CA PRO A 46 -1.38 -10.42 -3.82
C PRO A 46 0.03 -10.99 -3.57
N PRO A 47 0.34 -12.21 -4.04
CA PRO A 47 1.65 -12.83 -3.84
C PRO A 47 2.79 -12.02 -4.46
N GLU A 48 2.50 -11.35 -5.57
CA GLU A 48 3.44 -10.56 -6.34
C GLU A 48 3.31 -9.07 -5.97
N VAL A 49 3.96 -8.69 -4.87
CA VAL A 49 4.04 -7.28 -4.43
C VAL A 49 5.48 -6.83 -4.28
N VAL A 50 5.73 -5.58 -4.65
CA VAL A 50 7.01 -4.92 -4.36
C VAL A 50 6.89 -4.21 -3.03
N ARG A 51 7.57 -4.73 -2.01
CA ARG A 51 7.60 -4.11 -0.68
C ARG A 51 8.74 -3.10 -0.62
N ILE A 52 8.41 -1.86 -0.25
CA ILE A 52 9.39 -0.77 -0.14
C ILE A 52 9.43 -0.27 1.30
N LYS A 53 10.61 -0.29 1.90
CA LYS A 53 10.86 0.33 3.20
C LYS A 53 11.63 1.63 3.02
N LEU A 54 11.07 2.73 3.52
CA LEU A 54 11.74 4.02 3.60
C LEU A 54 12.27 4.24 5.00
N SER A 55 13.45 4.84 5.13
CA SER A 55 14.05 5.19 6.42
C SER A 55 14.70 6.56 6.36
N ILE A 56 14.55 7.35 7.42
CA ILE A 56 15.16 8.67 7.53
C ILE A 56 16.65 8.51 7.85
N THR A 57 17.51 9.11 7.02
CA THR A 57 18.98 9.09 7.19
C THR A 57 19.57 10.48 7.43
N GLY A 58 18.75 11.53 7.35
CA GLY A 58 19.10 12.92 7.62
C GLY A 58 17.96 13.86 7.25
N ASN A 59 18.10 15.16 7.48
CA ASN A 59 17.01 16.14 7.29
C ASN A 59 16.35 16.05 5.90
N SER A 60 17.16 15.97 4.85
CA SER A 60 16.71 15.87 3.45
C SER A 60 17.18 14.57 2.77
N SER A 61 17.52 13.55 3.55
CA SER A 61 18.03 12.27 3.03
C SER A 61 17.15 11.11 3.51
N ARG A 62 16.88 10.17 2.60
CA ARG A 62 16.13 8.94 2.86
C ARG A 62 16.88 7.76 2.26
N LYS A 63 16.78 6.61 2.91
CA LYS A 63 17.16 5.30 2.36
C LYS A 63 15.91 4.56 1.92
N ILE A 64 15.95 4.00 0.72
CA ILE A 64 14.90 3.15 0.15
C ILE A 64 15.46 1.73 0.06
N LEU A 65 14.70 0.75 0.56
CA LEU A 65 15.03 -0.66 0.48
C LEU A 65 13.86 -1.41 -0.18
N PHE A 66 14.15 -2.14 -1.24
CA PHE A 66 13.23 -3.10 -1.86
C PHE A 66 13.40 -4.43 -1.13
N LEU A 67 12.31 -4.98 -0.59
CA LEU A 67 12.28 -6.21 0.21
C LEU A 67 11.87 -7.41 -0.65
#